data_AF-A0A9E3RY46-F1
#
_entry.id   AF-A0A9E3RY46-F1
#
_cell.length_a   1.000
_cell.length_b   1.000
_cell.length_c   1.000
_cell.angle_alpha   90.00
_cell.angle_beta   90.00
_cell.angle_gamma   90.00
#
_symmetry.space_group_name_H-M   'P 1'
#
loop_
_entity.id
_entity.type
_entity.pdbx_description
1 polymer ?
#
loop_
_entity_poly.entity_id
_entity_poly.type
_entity_poly.pdbx_seq_one_letter_code
_entity_poly.pdbx_strand_id
1 'polypeptide(L)'
;MEPLLVFAGFAVLAIVIRLIAGSFDGDRVEQYVREQGWELLERSWDPFGPGWFGEKDSRIYEIVYRDRQGNTHRAHVKTSMLSGVYLTNDRIVQPANHPPSARQVTLVEENRRLRERIRELEQGKR
;
A
#
# COMPACT_ATOMS: atom_id res chain seq x y z
N MET A 1 -47.40 11.00 -9.28
CA MET A 1 -46.92 11.18 -7.89
C MET A 1 -46.51 9.84 -7.29
N GLU A 2 -47.42 8.85 -7.25
CA GLU A 2 -47.16 7.46 -6.80
C GLU A 2 -45.88 6.81 -7.36
N PRO A 3 -45.66 6.72 -8.70
CA PRO A 3 -44.46 6.07 -9.24
C PRO A 3 -43.19 6.86 -8.93
N LEU A 4 -43.29 8.18 -8.79
CA LEU A 4 -42.14 9.06 -8.51
C LEU A 4 -41.64 8.85 -7.07
N LEU A 5 -42.56 8.66 -6.12
CA LEU A 5 -42.25 8.33 -4.73
C LEU A 5 -41.64 6.93 -4.60
N VAL A 6 -42.16 5.96 -5.34
CA VAL A 6 -41.57 4.60 -5.40
C VAL A 6 -40.16 4.66 -5.98
N PHE A 7 -39.94 5.36 -7.10
CA PHE A 7 -38.60 5.55 -7.67
C PHE A 7 -37.65 6.28 -6.72
N ALA A 8 -38.10 7.33 -6.04
CA ALA A 8 -37.31 8.03 -5.03
C ALA A 8 -36.95 7.11 -3.86
N GLY A 9 -37.88 6.28 -3.40
CA GLY A 9 -37.62 5.26 -2.37
C GLY A 9 -36.55 4.25 -2.78
N PHE A 10 -36.62 3.73 -4.01
CA PHE A 10 -35.58 2.84 -4.54
C PHE A 10 -34.22 3.53 -4.71
N ALA A 11 -34.20 4.79 -5.14
CA ALA A 11 -32.95 5.56 -5.26
C ALA A 11 -32.29 5.75 -3.89
N VAL A 12 -33.06 6.11 -2.86
CA VAL A 12 -32.56 6.24 -1.48
C VAL A 12 -32.06 4.90 -0.96
N LEU A 13 -32.81 3.81 -1.17
CA LEU A 13 -32.41 2.47 -0.76
C LEU A 13 -31.09 2.04 -1.42
N ALA A 14 -30.93 2.31 -2.72
CA ALA A 14 -29.70 2.02 -3.44
C ALA A 14 -28.49 2.80 -2.90
N ILE A 15 -28.69 4.08 -2.54
CA ILE A 15 -27.65 4.90 -1.90
C ILE A 15 -27.27 4.32 -0.53
N VAL A 16 -28.25 3.96 0.30
CA VAL A 16 -28.01 3.36 1.63
C VAL A 16 -27.24 2.05 1.50
N ILE A 17 -27.66 1.15 0.61
CA ILE A 17 -26.96 -0.12 0.34
C ILE A 17 -25.52 0.16 -0.11
N ARG A 18 -25.30 1.16 -0.97
CA ARG A 18 -23.96 1.54 -1.44
C ARG A 18 -23.07 2.05 -0.30
N LEU A 19 -23.60 2.88 0.59
CA LEU A 19 -22.86 3.41 1.74
C LEU A 19 -22.47 2.31 2.72
N ILE A 20 -23.41 1.42 3.05
CA ILE A 20 -23.17 0.27 3.93
C ILE A 20 -22.13 -0.67 3.29
N ALA A 21 -22.28 -1.00 2.01
CA ALA A 21 -21.31 -1.82 1.33
C ALA A 21 -19.91 -1.18 1.35
N GLY A 22 -19.80 0.16 1.28
CA GLY A 22 -18.53 0.87 1.35
C GLY A 22 -17.87 0.85 2.74
N SER A 23 -18.65 0.77 3.82
CA SER A 23 -18.08 0.64 5.17
C SER A 23 -17.45 -0.73 5.39
N PHE A 24 -18.07 -1.80 4.88
CA PHE A 24 -17.53 -3.16 4.98
C PHE A 24 -16.18 -3.35 4.25
N ASP A 25 -15.89 -2.58 3.21
CA ASP A 25 -14.59 -2.66 2.55
C ASP A 25 -13.46 -2.12 3.43
N GLY A 26 -13.75 -1.09 4.24
CA GLY A 26 -12.79 -0.54 5.18
C GLY A 26 -12.33 -1.58 6.18
N ASP A 27 -13.29 -2.27 6.78
CA ASP A 27 -13.05 -3.31 7.77
C ASP A 27 -12.24 -4.47 7.18
N ARG A 28 -12.53 -4.87 5.94
CA ARG A 28 -11.79 -5.95 5.25
C ARG A 28 -10.33 -5.58 4.98
N VAL A 29 -10.07 -4.34 4.56
CA VAL A 29 -8.71 -3.85 4.32
C VAL A 29 -7.96 -3.75 5.64
N GLU A 30 -8.58 -3.18 6.68
CA GLU A 30 -7.96 -3.06 7.99
C GLU A 30 -7.63 -4.43 8.59
N GLN A 31 -8.58 -5.38 8.50
CA GLN A 31 -8.37 -6.75 8.94
C GLN A 31 -7.21 -7.41 8.19
N TYR A 32 -7.15 -7.29 6.86
CA TYR A 32 -6.06 -7.84 6.06
C TYR A 32 -4.69 -7.29 6.50
N VAL A 33 -4.58 -5.96 6.69
CA VAL A 33 -3.34 -5.30 7.13
C VAL A 33 -2.94 -5.78 8.52
N ARG A 34 -3.90 -5.89 9.46
CA ARG A 34 -3.67 -6.38 10.82
C ARG A 34 -3.23 -7.85 10.84
N GLU A 35 -3.82 -8.71 10.01
CA GLU A 35 -3.44 -10.13 9.90
C GLU A 35 -1.99 -10.31 9.42
N GLN A 36 -1.49 -9.39 8.58
CA GLN A 36 -0.08 -9.35 8.19
C GLN A 36 0.83 -8.80 9.30
N GLY A 37 0.29 -8.30 10.40
CA GLY A 37 1.04 -7.61 11.45
C GLY A 37 1.57 -6.25 10.99
N TRP A 38 0.88 -5.63 10.03
CA TRP A 38 1.15 -4.27 9.57
C TRP A 38 0.19 -3.29 10.26
N GLU A 39 0.55 -2.02 10.24
CA GLU A 39 -0.27 -0.94 10.80
C GLU A 39 -0.84 -0.10 9.67
N LEU A 40 -2.17 0.00 9.57
CA LEU A 40 -2.81 0.89 8.59
C LEU A 40 -2.71 2.34 9.08
N LEU A 41 -2.05 3.20 8.32
CA LEU A 41 -1.85 4.61 8.66
C LEU A 41 -2.91 5.50 7.99
N GLU A 42 -3.21 5.22 6.72
CA GLU A 42 -4.15 6.02 5.93
C GLU A 42 -4.89 5.12 4.94
N ARG A 43 -6.15 5.46 4.67
CA ARG A 43 -6.96 4.86 3.62
C ARG A 43 -7.72 5.95 2.90
N SER A 44 -7.50 6.05 1.60
CA SER A 44 -8.21 6.97 0.72
C SER A 44 -8.93 6.19 -0.37
N TRP A 45 -10.13 6.61 -0.76
CA TRP A 45 -10.84 5.99 -1.87
C TRP A 45 -10.27 6.52 -3.19
N ASP A 46 -9.81 5.60 -4.04
CA ASP A 46 -9.25 5.93 -5.35
C ASP A 46 -10.01 5.18 -6.46
N PRO A 47 -11.14 5.72 -6.97
CA PRO A 47 -11.96 5.05 -7.96
C PRO A 47 -11.26 4.83 -9.31
N PHE A 48 -10.16 5.52 -9.58
CA PHE A 48 -9.40 5.45 -10.83
C PHE A 48 -8.00 4.84 -10.63
N GLY A 49 -7.74 4.24 -9.47
CA GLY A 49 -6.46 3.63 -9.17
C GLY A 49 -6.10 2.48 -10.14
N PRO A 50 -4.80 2.18 -10.28
CA PRO A 50 -4.32 1.10 -11.13
C PRO A 50 -4.86 -0.26 -10.67
N GLY A 51 -5.62 -0.94 -11.55
CA GLY A 51 -6.28 -2.22 -11.23
C GLY A 51 -7.64 -2.45 -11.89
N TRP A 52 -8.12 -1.49 -12.69
CA TRP A 52 -9.47 -1.49 -13.29
C TRP A 52 -9.66 -2.41 -14.51
N PHE A 53 -8.59 -3.06 -15.02
CA PHE A 53 -8.70 -3.97 -16.16
C PHE A 53 -9.39 -5.28 -15.76
N GLY A 54 -10.74 -5.29 -15.75
CA GLY A 54 -11.52 -6.53 -15.95
C GLY A 54 -12.71 -6.80 -15.02
N GLU A 55 -12.91 -6.08 -13.91
CA GLU A 55 -14.01 -6.39 -12.97
C GLU A 55 -14.88 -5.15 -12.67
N LYS A 56 -16.16 -5.20 -13.08
CA LYS A 56 -17.12 -4.10 -12.99
C LYS A 56 -17.54 -3.70 -11.56
N ASP A 57 -17.26 -4.54 -10.57
CA ASP A 57 -17.68 -4.35 -9.16
C ASP A 57 -16.54 -4.15 -8.17
N SER A 58 -15.32 -3.91 -8.65
CA SER A 58 -14.16 -3.71 -7.78
C SER A 58 -14.06 -2.29 -7.27
N ARG A 59 -13.87 -2.14 -5.96
CA ARG A 59 -13.54 -0.85 -5.34
C ARG A 59 -12.05 -0.81 -5.07
N ILE A 60 -11.43 0.30 -5.45
CA ILE A 60 -10.00 0.52 -5.30
C ILE A 60 -9.82 1.60 -4.25
N TYR A 61 -8.97 1.32 -3.28
CA TYR A 61 -8.53 2.27 -2.27
C TYR A 61 -7.02 2.41 -2.38
N GLU A 62 -6.51 3.61 -2.17
CA GLU A 62 -5.11 3.80 -1.85
C GLU A 62 -4.94 3.64 -0.34
N ILE A 63 -3.93 2.87 0.07
CA ILE A 63 -3.59 2.67 1.47
C ILE A 63 -2.15 3.05 1.73
N VAL A 64 -1.93 3.61 2.90
CA VAL A 64 -0.60 3.81 3.47
C VAL A 64 -0.52 2.94 4.72
N TYR A 65 0.47 2.06 4.79
CA TYR A 65 0.67 1.17 5.92
C TYR A 65 2.12 1.10 6.34
N ARG A 66 2.37 0.70 7.58
CA ARG A 66 3.70 0.43 8.12
C ARG A 66 3.92 -1.08 8.22
N ASP A 67 5.01 -1.56 7.65
CA ASP A 67 5.39 -2.96 7.75
C ASP A 67 6.04 -3.29 9.12
N ARG A 68 6.31 -4.57 9.37
CA ARG A 68 6.98 -5.03 10.61
C ARG A 68 8.41 -4.52 10.76
N GLN A 69 9.03 -4.08 9.67
CA GLN A 69 10.39 -3.55 9.66
C GLN A 69 10.38 -2.04 9.95
N GLY A 70 9.22 -1.40 10.01
CA GLY A 70 9.05 0.03 10.23
C GLY A 70 9.06 0.86 8.93
N ASN A 71 9.11 0.22 7.76
CA ASN A 71 8.99 0.91 6.49
C ASN A 71 7.54 1.36 6.30
N THR A 72 7.36 2.56 5.77
CA THR A 72 6.05 3.05 5.33
C THR A 72 5.89 2.78 3.85
N HIS A 73 4.82 2.07 3.53
CA HIS A 73 4.42 1.64 2.20
C HIS A 73 3.21 2.43 1.74
N ARG A 74 3.12 2.64 0.43
CA ARG A 74 1.93 3.13 -0.25
C ARG A 74 1.57 2.12 -1.32
N ALA A 75 0.35 1.60 -1.27
CA ALA A 75 -0.14 0.59 -2.18
C ALA A 75 -1.60 0.88 -2.57
N HIS A 76 -2.06 0.31 -3.67
CA HIS A 76 -3.48 0.28 -4.01
C HIS A 76 -4.04 -1.06 -3.60
N VAL A 77 -5.19 -1.04 -2.94
CA VAL A 77 -5.91 -2.23 -2.53
C VAL A 77 -7.19 -2.34 -3.31
N LYS A 78 -7.40 -3.50 -3.91
CA LYS A 78 -8.63 -3.88 -4.60
C LYS A 78 -9.44 -4.76 -3.66
N THR A 79 -10.66 -4.35 -3.34
CA THR A 79 -11.63 -5.20 -2.62
C THR A 79 -12.66 -5.75 -3.60
N SER A 80 -12.88 -7.07 -3.53
CA SER A 80 -13.94 -7.77 -4.27
C SER A 80 -14.67 -8.72 -3.33
N MET A 81 -16.00 -8.79 -3.47
CA MET A 81 -16.84 -9.67 -2.64
C MET A 81 -16.49 -11.16 -2.82
N LEU A 82 -16.00 -11.56 -4.01
CA LEU A 82 -15.71 -12.95 -4.34
C LEU A 82 -14.21 -13.30 -4.26
N SER A 83 -13.32 -12.37 -4.60
CA SER A 83 -11.89 -12.67 -4.75
C SER A 83 -11.01 -12.19 -3.59
N GLY A 84 -11.52 -11.40 -2.65
CA GLY A 84 -10.77 -11.00 -1.45
C GLY A 84 -10.12 -9.62 -1.57
N VAL A 85 -8.95 -9.47 -0.94
CA VAL A 85 -8.17 -8.24 -0.84
C VAL A 85 -6.84 -8.45 -1.56
N TYR A 86 -6.55 -7.61 -2.57
CA TYR A 86 -5.29 -7.68 -3.32
C TYR A 86 -4.59 -6.33 -3.32
N LEU A 87 -3.28 -6.34 -3.05
CA LEU A 87 -2.43 -5.16 -3.12
C LEU A 87 -1.74 -5.10 -4.49
N THR A 88 -1.67 -3.91 -5.06
CA THR A 88 -0.95 -3.61 -6.29
C THR A 88 -0.12 -2.34 -6.09
N ASN A 89 0.95 -2.18 -6.88
CA ASN A 89 1.81 -1.01 -6.85
C ASN A 89 2.33 -0.67 -5.44
N ASP A 90 2.70 -1.70 -4.68
CA ASP A 90 3.34 -1.51 -3.38
C ASP A 90 4.73 -0.90 -3.58
N ARG A 91 4.93 0.26 -2.95
CA ARG A 91 6.20 0.98 -2.94
C ARG A 91 6.48 1.53 -1.55
N ILE A 92 7.74 1.43 -1.14
CA ILE A 92 8.24 2.07 0.07
C ILE A 92 8.30 3.58 -0.20
N VAL A 93 7.48 4.35 0.53
CA VAL A 93 7.51 5.82 0.48
C VAL A 93 8.43 6.41 1.53
N GLN A 94 8.63 5.69 2.63
CA GLN A 94 9.59 6.08 3.66
C GLN A 94 10.23 4.83 4.24
N PRO A 95 11.55 4.62 4.09
CA PRO A 95 12.22 3.51 4.74
C PRO A 95 12.19 3.71 6.25
N ALA A 96 12.24 2.59 6.98
CA ALA A 96 12.37 2.62 8.42
C ALA A 96 13.60 3.43 8.81
N ASN A 97 13.42 4.37 9.75
CA ASN A 97 14.50 5.18 10.30
C ASN A 97 15.31 4.33 11.29
N HIS A 98 15.99 3.30 10.78
CA HIS A 98 16.95 2.52 11.56
C HIS A 98 18.28 3.24 11.54
N PRO A 99 18.88 3.55 12.71
CA PRO A 99 20.27 3.93 12.73
C PRO A 99 21.09 2.82 12.07
N PRO A 100 22.11 3.15 11.26
CA PRO A 100 22.89 2.14 10.56
C PRO A 100 23.45 1.15 11.57
N SER A 101 23.22 -0.14 11.33
CA SER A 101 23.74 -1.18 12.21
C SER A 101 25.27 -1.07 12.32
N ALA A 102 25.85 -1.48 13.45
CA ALA A 102 27.31 -1.48 13.62
C ALA A 102 28.02 -2.19 12.45
N ARG A 103 27.42 -3.27 11.92
CA ARG A 103 27.91 -3.98 10.74
C ARG A 103 27.89 -3.13 9.47
N GLN A 104 26.84 -2.36 9.21
CA GLN A 104 26.78 -1.44 8.06
C GLN A 104 27.84 -0.35 8.17
N VAL A 105 28.06 0.21 9.37
CA VAL A 105 29.12 1.19 9.60
C VAL A 105 30.49 0.58 9.25
N THR A 106 30.77 -0.64 9.71
CA THR A 106 32.00 -1.36 9.36
C THR A 106 32.14 -1.61 7.85
N LEU A 107 31.06 -2.02 7.17
CA LEU A 107 31.07 -2.32 5.74
C LEU A 107 31.29 -1.07 4.86
N VAL A 108 30.78 0.08 5.30
CA VAL A 108 31.02 1.38 4.63
C VAL A 108 32.50 1.74 4.75
N GLU A 109 33.08 1.56 5.93
CA GLU A 109 34.48 1.85 6.18
C GLU A 109 35.40 0.87 5.42
N GLU A 110 35.07 -0.42 5.38
CA GLU A 110 35.79 -1.40 4.57
C GLU A 110 35.72 -1.09 3.07
N ASN A 111 34.55 -0.72 2.55
CA ASN A 111 34.42 -0.31 1.16
C ASN A 111 35.31 0.90 0.83
N ARG A 112 35.37 1.88 1.74
CA ARG A 112 36.23 3.05 1.58
C ARG A 112 37.70 2.62 1.48
N ARG A 113 38.16 1.80 2.41
CA ARG A 113 39.53 1.25 2.44
C ARG A 113 39.85 0.45 1.17
N LEU A 114 38.93 -0.41 0.72
CA LEU A 114 39.14 -1.22 -0.47
C LEU A 114 39.23 -0.37 -1.74
N ARG A 115 38.40 0.67 -1.87
CA ARG A 115 38.46 1.60 -3.00
C ARG A 115 39.74 2.44 -3.03
N GLU A 116 40.28 2.79 -1.87
CA GLU A 116 41.59 3.43 -1.76
C GLU A 116 42.68 2.46 -2.23
N ARG A 117 42.64 1.20 -1.76
CA ARG A 117 43.63 0.18 -2.14
C ARG A 117 43.61 -0.17 -3.62
N ILE A 118 42.42 -0.23 -4.23
CA ILE A 118 42.28 -0.44 -5.68
C ILE A 118 42.94 0.70 -6.46
N ARG A 119 42.71 1.95 -6.06
CA ARG A 119 43.33 3.12 -6.69
C ARG A 119 44.86 3.09 -6.62
N GLU A 120 45.43 2.73 -5.48
CA GLU A 120 46.88 2.58 -5.32
C GLU A 120 47.46 1.53 -6.28
N LEU A 121 46.79 0.38 -6.39
CA LEU A 121 47.23 -0.73 -7.25
C LEU A 121 47.09 -0.39 -8.75
N GLU A 122 46.09 0.39 -9.13
CA GLU A 122 45.91 0.86 -10.50
C GLU A 122 46.97 1.90 -10.89
N GLN A 123 47.38 2.77 -9.96
CA GLN A 123 48.43 3.77 -10.19
C GLN A 123 49.83 3.16 -10.25
N GLY A 124 50.12 2.14 -9.44
CA GLY A 124 51.42 1.44 -9.44
C GLY A 124 51.62 0.43 -10.58
N LYS A 125 50.61 0.21 -11.43
CA LYS A 125 50.67 -0.65 -12.63
C LYS A 125 51.00 0.10 -13.92
N ARG A 126 51.17 1.42 -13.88
CA ARG A 126 51.71 2.25 -14.99
C ARG A 126 53.21 2.39 -14.87
#